data_AF-A0A0L0D0A6-F1
#
_entry.id   AF-A0A0L0D0A6-F1
#
_cell.length_a   1.000
_cell.length_b   1.000
_cell.length_c   1.000
_cell.angle_alpha   90.00
_cell.angle_beta   90.00
_cell.angle_gamma   90.00
#
_symmetry.space_group_name_H-M   'P 1'
#
loop_
_entity.id
_entity.type
_entity.pdbx_description
1 polymer ?
#
loop_
_entity_poly.entity_id
_entity_poly.type
_entity_poly.pdbx_seq_one_letter_code
_entity_poly.pdbx_strand_id
1 'polypeptide(L)'
;MRTNLQCCKLQSQELALTNCGFINIGLYNNLKKSVKSNDVYSEVGNMVLILRGDGNIGREEIALNTCQREFSRIQLKELVEINILDKENKNDLVNFIPIDSIELEVNLFVKPDRLIEMEDEKLEAVFKKYFLNHILTKGFFVSFKI
;
A
#
# COMPACT_ATOMS: atom_id res chain seq x y z
N MET A 1 -8.31 -5.18 -14.59
CA MET A 1 -7.41 -4.91 -15.76
C MET A 1 -6.02 -5.33 -15.36
N ARG A 2 -5.32 -6.13 -16.17
CA ARG A 2 -3.97 -6.63 -15.84
C ARG A 2 -2.89 -5.89 -16.62
N THR A 3 -1.79 -5.55 -15.95
CA THR A 3 -0.60 -4.99 -16.58
C THR A 3 0.65 -5.41 -15.81
N ASN A 4 1.77 -5.58 -16.51
CA ASN A 4 3.06 -5.87 -15.88
C ASN A 4 3.84 -4.57 -15.69
N LEU A 5 4.39 -4.37 -14.49
CA LEU A 5 5.23 -3.23 -14.16
C LEU A 5 6.54 -3.73 -13.54
N GLN A 6 7.64 -3.06 -13.85
CA GLN A 6 8.92 -3.37 -13.25
C GLN A 6 9.00 -2.78 -11.83
N CYS A 7 9.31 -3.60 -10.83
CA CYS A 7 9.47 -3.13 -9.46
C CYS A 7 10.70 -2.23 -9.35
N CYS A 8 10.53 -1.02 -8.83
CA CYS A 8 11.61 -0.12 -8.51
C CYS A 8 11.59 0.27 -7.03
N LYS A 9 12.67 0.92 -6.58
CA LYS A 9 12.80 1.33 -5.18
C LYS A 9 12.07 2.65 -4.98
N LEU A 10 11.16 2.69 -4.01
CA LEU A 10 10.60 3.95 -3.53
C LEU A 10 11.67 4.74 -2.78
N GLN A 11 12.05 5.91 -3.31
CA GLN A 11 13.14 6.72 -2.74
C GLN A 11 12.68 7.62 -1.58
N SER A 12 11.43 8.09 -1.62
CA SER A 12 10.89 8.97 -0.58
C SER A 12 10.52 8.19 0.69
N GLN A 13 11.11 8.60 1.81
CA GLN A 13 10.77 8.04 3.13
C GLN A 13 9.34 8.37 3.53
N GLU A 14 8.86 9.58 3.24
CA GLU A 14 7.50 9.99 3.59
C GLU A 14 6.46 9.15 2.84
N LEU A 15 6.69 8.90 1.55
CA LEU A 15 5.81 8.05 0.75
C LEU A 15 5.84 6.60 1.21
N ALA A 16 7.00 6.11 1.68
CA ALA A 16 7.13 4.74 2.17
C ALA A 16 6.23 4.44 3.38
N LEU A 17 5.88 5.46 4.18
CA LEU A 17 5.00 5.34 5.35
C LEU A 17 3.51 5.35 5.01
N THR A 18 3.15 5.62 3.74
CA THR A 18 1.73 5.68 3.32
C THR A 18 1.15 4.31 2.98
N ASN A 19 1.98 3.27 2.88
CA ASN A 19 1.60 1.94 2.41
C ASN A 19 0.86 1.91 1.05
N CYS A 20 1.09 2.91 0.20
CA CYS A 20 0.61 2.90 -1.18
C CYS A 20 1.65 2.25 -2.12
N GLY A 21 1.19 1.76 -3.26
CA GLY A 21 2.05 1.47 -4.42
C GLY A 21 2.13 2.70 -5.32
N PHE A 22 3.32 3.09 -5.75
CA PHE A 22 3.50 4.29 -6.58
C PHE A 22 3.81 3.90 -8.02
N ILE A 23 3.05 4.45 -8.95
CA ILE A 23 3.21 4.21 -10.39
C ILE A 23 3.36 5.53 -11.12
N ASN A 24 3.74 5.49 -12.39
CA ASN A 24 3.81 6.70 -13.21
C ASN A 24 2.48 7.47 -13.20
N ILE A 25 2.55 8.79 -13.03
CA ILE A 25 1.38 9.67 -12.98
C ILE A 25 0.48 9.55 -14.23
N GLY A 26 1.05 9.35 -15.42
CA GLY A 26 0.30 9.15 -16.65
C GLY A 26 -0.49 7.85 -16.65
N LEU A 27 0.13 6.75 -16.21
CA LEU A 27 -0.54 5.47 -16.03
C LEU A 27 -1.65 5.57 -14.98
N TYR A 28 -1.36 6.16 -13.82
CA TYR A 28 -2.36 6.37 -12.77
C TYR A 28 -3.59 7.12 -13.28
N ASN A 29 -3.41 8.22 -14.00
CA ASN A 29 -4.51 9.02 -14.54
C ASN A 29 -5.38 8.23 -15.54
N ASN A 30 -4.77 7.34 -16.33
CA ASN A 30 -5.49 6.47 -17.25
C ASN A 30 -6.31 5.40 -16.51
N LEU A 31 -5.70 4.76 -15.51
CA LEU A 31 -6.38 3.77 -14.67
C LEU A 31 -7.51 4.41 -13.88
N LYS A 32 -7.29 5.61 -13.33
CA LYS A 32 -8.27 6.36 -12.55
C LYS A 32 -9.53 6.70 -13.34
N LYS A 33 -9.43 6.95 -14.64
CA LYS A 33 -10.59 7.15 -15.53
C LYS A 33 -11.42 5.88 -15.74
N SER A 34 -10.81 4.72 -15.50
CA SER A 34 -11.39 3.40 -15.75
C SER A 34 -12.04 2.78 -14.50
N VAL A 35 -11.92 3.44 -13.33
CA VAL A 35 -12.53 2.99 -12.07
C VAL A 35 -13.42 4.08 -11.49
N LYS A 36 -14.53 3.69 -10.87
CA LYS A 36 -15.48 4.63 -10.26
C LYS A 36 -15.17 4.97 -8.80
N SER A 37 -14.36 4.14 -8.14
CA SER A 37 -13.93 4.37 -6.75
C SER A 37 -13.06 5.62 -6.61
N ASN A 38 -13.07 6.23 -5.42
CA ASN A 38 -12.19 7.37 -5.09
C ASN A 38 -10.70 7.02 -5.16
N ASP A 39 -10.34 5.78 -4.86
CA ASP A 39 -8.99 5.27 -4.92
C ASP A 39 -8.86 4.20 -6.00
N VAL A 40 -7.67 4.07 -6.59
CA VAL A 40 -7.33 2.99 -7.51
C VAL A 40 -6.75 1.86 -6.66
N TYR A 41 -7.45 0.73 -6.57
CA TYR A 41 -6.98 -0.45 -5.85
C TYR A 41 -6.39 -1.45 -6.83
N SER A 42 -5.31 -2.12 -6.43
CA SER A 42 -4.70 -3.16 -7.24
C SER A 42 -4.22 -4.32 -6.39
N GLU A 43 -4.46 -5.52 -6.88
CA GLU A 43 -3.70 -6.70 -6.45
C GLU A 43 -2.26 -6.57 -6.96
N VAL A 44 -1.29 -6.80 -6.07
CA VAL A 44 0.15 -6.75 -6.32
C VAL A 44 0.77 -7.91 -5.55
N GLY A 45 1.10 -9.00 -6.24
CA GLY A 45 1.51 -10.25 -5.59
C GLY A 45 0.41 -10.80 -4.68
N ASN A 46 0.70 -10.95 -3.39
CA ASN A 46 -0.26 -11.40 -2.36
C ASN A 46 -0.86 -10.25 -1.54
N MET A 47 -0.77 -9.01 -2.02
CA MET A 47 -1.30 -7.82 -1.35
C MET A 47 -2.34 -7.12 -2.21
N VAL A 48 -3.19 -6.34 -1.57
CA VAL A 48 -3.99 -5.31 -2.24
C VAL A 48 -3.50 -3.95 -1.78
N LEU A 49 -3.06 -3.12 -2.71
CA LEU A 49 -2.54 -1.79 -2.44
C LEU A 49 -3.41 -0.72 -3.09
N ILE A 50 -3.46 0.45 -2.45
CA ILE A 50 -3.90 1.67 -3.12
C ILE A 50 -2.76 2.14 -4.01
N LEU A 51 -3.05 2.39 -5.27
CA LEU A 51 -2.10 2.98 -6.22
C LEU A 51 -2.18 4.50 -6.19
N ARG A 52 -1.01 5.14 -6.26
CA ARG A 52 -0.85 6.59 -6.38
C ARG A 52 0.06 6.92 -7.56
N GLY A 53 -0.24 8.03 -8.23
CA GLY A 53 0.60 8.55 -9.31
C GLY A 53 1.73 9.41 -8.77
N ASP A 54 2.95 9.19 -9.27
CA ASP A 54 4.13 10.00 -8.98
C ASP A 54 4.89 10.29 -10.29
N GLY A 55 5.36 11.52 -10.43
CA GLY A 55 6.09 11.99 -11.61
C GLY A 55 7.54 11.49 -11.70
N ASN A 56 8.09 11.00 -10.58
CA ASN A 56 9.46 10.48 -10.50
C ASN A 56 9.55 8.98 -10.82
N ILE A 57 8.41 8.31 -11.05
CA ILE A 57 8.36 6.88 -11.36
C ILE A 57 8.37 6.66 -12.87
N GLY A 58 9.21 5.73 -13.33
CA GLY A 58 9.29 5.36 -14.74
C GLY A 58 7.96 4.88 -15.31
N ARG A 59 7.74 5.06 -16.62
CA ARG A 59 6.44 4.81 -17.28
C ARG A 59 5.87 3.42 -17.06
N GLU A 60 6.74 2.42 -16.96
CA GLU A 60 6.40 1.01 -16.81
C GLU A 60 6.88 0.45 -15.47
N GLU A 61 6.99 1.30 -14.45
CA GLU A 61 7.50 0.92 -13.14
C GLU A 61 6.43 1.02 -12.05
N ILE A 62 6.64 0.22 -11.00
CA ILE A 62 5.95 0.33 -9.72
C ILE A 62 6.98 0.44 -8.59
N ALA A 63 6.93 1.55 -7.85
CA ALA A 63 7.71 1.73 -6.64
C ALA A 63 6.97 1.15 -5.44
N LEU A 64 7.60 0.17 -4.81
CA LEU A 64 7.14 -0.46 -3.57
C LEU A 64 8.14 -0.16 -2.44
N ASN A 65 7.65 -0.04 -1.21
CA ASN A 65 8.51 0.06 -0.03
C ASN A 65 9.10 -1.31 0.35
N THR A 66 9.99 -1.34 1.33
CA THR A 66 10.67 -2.59 1.74
C THR A 66 9.70 -3.61 2.34
N CYS A 67 8.76 -3.20 3.20
CA CYS A 67 7.79 -4.10 3.82
C CYS A 67 6.89 -4.79 2.78
N GLN A 68 6.43 -4.06 1.77
CA GLN A 68 5.65 -4.58 0.64
C GLN A 68 6.44 -5.63 -0.15
N ARG A 69 7.69 -5.30 -0.50
CA ARG A 69 8.55 -6.22 -1.25
C ARG A 69 8.87 -7.49 -0.47
N GLU A 70 9.18 -7.37 0.82
CA GLU A 70 9.50 -8.52 1.67
C GLU A 70 8.29 -9.44 1.86
N PHE A 71 7.11 -8.87 2.13
CA PHE A 71 5.90 -9.65 2.33
C PHE A 71 5.47 -10.41 1.06
N SER A 72 5.58 -9.77 -0.11
CA SER A 72 5.25 -10.39 -1.40
C SER A 72 6.41 -11.12 -2.07
N ARG A 73 7.60 -11.12 -1.46
CA ARG A 73 8.84 -11.69 -2.02
C ARG A 73 9.21 -11.14 -3.40
N ILE A 74 8.89 -9.86 -3.64
CA ILE A 74 9.19 -9.15 -4.89
C ILE A 74 10.59 -8.55 -4.84
N GLN A 75 11.40 -8.81 -5.85
CA GLN A 75 12.73 -8.23 -5.99
C GLN A 75 12.71 -6.94 -6.81
N LEU A 76 13.72 -6.09 -6.60
CA LEU A 76 13.92 -4.93 -7.46
C LEU A 76 14.22 -5.40 -8.89
N LYS A 77 13.70 -4.66 -9.88
CA LYS A 77 13.76 -4.93 -11.31
C LYS A 77 12.97 -6.16 -11.78
N GLU A 78 12.28 -6.86 -10.88
CA GLU A 78 11.36 -7.94 -11.23
C GLU A 78 10.09 -7.37 -11.90
N LEU A 79 9.52 -8.11 -12.85
CA LEU A 79 8.20 -7.80 -13.41
C LEU A 79 7.12 -8.28 -12.45
N VAL A 80 6.25 -7.35 -12.05
CA VAL A 80 5.12 -7.59 -11.16
C VAL A 80 3.84 -7.43 -11.98
N GLU A 81 3.05 -8.49 -12.06
CA GLU A 81 1.68 -8.37 -12.57
C GLU A 81 0.84 -7.63 -11.53
N ILE A 82 0.17 -6.58 -11.97
CA ILE A 82 -0.81 -5.86 -11.17
C ILE A 82 -2.20 -6.02 -11.79
N ASN A 83 -3.22 -6.23 -10.95
CA ASN A 83 -4.60 -6.34 -11.38
C ASN A 83 -5.47 -5.28 -10.68
N ILE A 84 -6.00 -4.34 -11.48
CA ILE A 84 -6.87 -3.28 -10.99
C ILE A 84 -8.23 -3.85 -10.57
N LEU A 85 -8.60 -3.57 -9.33
CA LEU A 85 -9.86 -3.97 -8.70
C LEU A 85 -10.91 -2.87 -8.82
N ASP A 86 -12.17 -3.27 -8.99
CA ASP A 86 -13.31 -2.36 -9.02
C ASP A 86 -14.34 -2.73 -7.95
N LYS A 87 -14.71 -1.76 -7.10
CA LYS A 87 -15.73 -1.94 -6.06
C LYS A 87 -17.13 -2.25 -6.62
N GLU A 88 -17.38 -1.98 -7.90
CA GLU A 88 -18.66 -2.34 -8.54
C GLU A 88 -18.63 -3.72 -9.21
N ASN A 89 -17.46 -4.31 -9.38
CA ASN A 89 -17.31 -5.64 -9.96
C ASN A 89 -17.58 -6.71 -8.88
N LYS A 90 -18.59 -7.56 -9.12
CA LYS A 90 -19.00 -8.61 -8.18
C LYS A 90 -17.87 -9.55 -7.76
N ASN A 91 -16.94 -9.83 -8.67
CA ASN A 91 -15.82 -10.74 -8.38
C ASN A 91 -14.79 -10.10 -7.44
N ASP A 92 -14.68 -8.77 -7.45
CA ASP A 92 -13.68 -8.04 -6.67
C ASP A 92 -14.20 -7.66 -5.27
N LEU A 93 -15.52 -7.73 -5.04
CA LEU A 93 -16.16 -7.38 -3.77
C LEU A 93 -15.60 -8.11 -2.55
N VAL A 94 -15.07 -9.33 -2.74
CA VAL A 94 -14.44 -10.11 -1.68
C VAL A 94 -13.23 -9.39 -1.06
N ASN A 95 -12.56 -8.52 -1.82
CA ASN A 95 -11.44 -7.72 -1.35
C ASN A 95 -11.86 -6.47 -0.57
N PHE A 96 -13.16 -6.10 -0.58
CA PHE A 96 -13.67 -4.85 -0.02
C PHE A 96 -14.55 -5.05 1.21
N ILE A 97 -14.34 -6.13 1.96
CA ILE A 97 -15.07 -6.41 3.19
C ILE A 97 -14.56 -5.47 4.30
N PRO A 98 -15.43 -4.67 4.94
CA PRO A 98 -15.03 -3.80 6.05
C PRO A 98 -14.45 -4.61 7.21
N ILE A 99 -13.37 -4.09 7.80
CA ILE A 99 -12.74 -4.68 8.98
C ILE A 99 -13.49 -4.18 10.22
N ASP A 100 -14.07 -5.10 10.98
CA ASP A 100 -14.73 -4.82 12.26
C ASP A 100 -13.70 -4.68 13.40
N SER A 101 -12.75 -5.62 13.47
CA SER A 101 -11.66 -5.62 14.44
C SER A 101 -10.35 -6.13 13.80
N ILE A 102 -9.22 -5.62 14.32
CA ILE A 102 -7.88 -6.05 13.93
C ILE A 102 -6.99 -6.02 15.16
N GLU A 103 -6.15 -7.05 15.30
CA GLU A 103 -5.07 -7.08 16.29
C GLU A 103 -3.77 -6.69 15.59
N LEU A 104 -3.05 -5.75 16.17
CA LEU A 104 -1.80 -5.22 15.64
C LEU A 104 -0.67 -5.42 16.64
N GLU A 105 0.39 -6.08 16.20
CA GLU A 105 1.65 -6.09 16.95
C GLU A 105 2.47 -4.86 16.56
N VAL A 106 2.82 -4.02 17.53
CA VAL A 106 3.57 -2.78 17.31
C VAL A 106 4.95 -2.90 17.93
N ASN A 107 5.98 -2.73 17.09
CA ASN A 107 7.38 -2.75 17.51
C ASN A 107 8.08 -1.45 17.08
N LEU A 108 9.00 -0.96 17.91
CA LEU A 108 9.79 0.23 17.59
C LEU A 108 10.94 -0.13 16.64
N PHE A 109 11.02 0.57 15.51
CA PHE A 109 12.06 0.34 14.50
C PHE A 109 13.45 0.85 14.91
N VAL A 110 13.50 1.84 15.81
CA VAL A 110 14.75 2.39 16.37
C VAL A 110 14.65 2.35 17.88
N LYS A 111 15.71 1.90 18.57
CA LYS A 111 15.79 1.98 20.02
C LYS A 111 15.67 3.46 20.43
N PRO A 112 14.64 3.84 21.18
CA PRO A 112 14.50 5.23 21.55
C PRO A 112 15.54 5.57 22.61
N ASP A 113 16.05 6.80 22.56
CA ASP A 113 16.96 7.33 23.59
C ASP A 113 16.23 7.59 24.94
N ARG A 114 14.91 7.42 24.95
CA ARG A 114 14.01 7.65 26.10
C ARG A 114 12.88 6.64 26.11
N LEU A 115 12.28 6.44 27.28
CA LEU A 115 11.05 5.65 27.39
C LEU A 115 9.93 6.35 26.61
N ILE A 116 9.27 5.64 25.70
CA ILE A 116 8.09 6.13 24.98
C ILE A 116 6.89 5.44 25.60
N GLU A 117 6.11 6.17 26.38
CA GLU A 117 4.78 5.73 26.82
C GLU A 117 3.78 6.09 25.74
N MET A 118 3.02 5.10 25.30
CA MET A 118 2.06 5.29 24.24
C MET A 118 0.80 4.51 24.53
N GLU A 119 -0.28 5.26 24.66
CA GLU A 119 -1.63 4.75 24.90
C GLU A 119 -2.20 4.19 23.61
N ASP A 120 -2.99 3.12 23.74
CA ASP A 120 -3.61 2.42 22.61
C ASP A 120 -4.51 3.38 21.81
N GLU A 121 -5.23 4.30 22.46
CA GLU A 121 -6.10 5.27 21.79
C GLU A 121 -5.33 6.21 20.86
N LYS A 122 -4.09 6.58 21.23
CA LYS A 122 -3.23 7.41 20.40
C LYS A 122 -2.70 6.63 19.20
N LEU A 123 -2.29 5.38 19.42
CA LEU A 123 -1.88 4.48 18.34
C LEU A 123 -3.02 4.23 17.37
N GLU A 124 -4.22 3.98 17.87
CA GLU A 124 -5.41 3.77 17.06
C GLU A 124 -5.72 5.01 16.21
N ALA A 125 -5.68 6.21 16.79
CA ALA A 125 -5.92 7.45 16.07
C ALA A 125 -4.88 7.68 14.95
N VAL A 126 -3.60 7.42 15.23
CA VAL A 126 -2.51 7.50 14.24
C VAL A 126 -2.71 6.46 13.14
N PHE A 127 -2.98 5.21 13.52
CA PHE A 127 -3.19 4.12 12.57
C PHE A 127 -4.36 4.43 11.63
N LYS A 128 -5.51 4.83 12.17
CA LYS A 128 -6.69 5.21 11.39
C LYS A 128 -6.36 6.38 10.46
N LYS A 129 -5.59 7.37 10.89
CA LYS A 129 -5.19 8.50 10.04
C LYS A 129 -4.41 8.05 8.79
N TYR A 130 -3.49 7.09 8.92
CA TYR A 130 -2.64 6.64 7.82
C TYR A 130 -3.29 5.56 6.95
N PHE A 131 -4.04 4.64 7.56
CA PHE A 131 -4.48 3.41 6.91
C PHE A 131 -5.98 3.33 6.66
N LEU A 132 -6.73 4.42 6.86
CA LEU A 132 -8.13 4.47 6.44
C LEU A 132 -8.24 4.11 4.95
N ASN A 133 -9.28 3.34 4.61
CA ASN A 133 -9.57 2.82 3.27
C ASN A 133 -8.54 1.86 2.67
N HIS A 134 -7.46 1.52 3.38
CA HIS A 134 -6.55 0.47 2.94
C HIS A 134 -7.17 -0.91 3.14
N ILE A 135 -6.83 -1.83 2.24
CA ILE A 135 -7.12 -3.25 2.41
C ILE A 135 -5.91 -3.86 3.11
N LEU A 136 -6.14 -4.46 4.27
CA LEU A 136 -5.08 -5.03 5.09
C LEU A 136 -5.10 -6.55 4.96
N THR A 137 -3.93 -7.13 4.68
CA THR A 137 -3.75 -8.58 4.56
C THR A 137 -3.12 -9.11 5.84
N LYS A 138 -3.61 -10.25 6.34
CA LYS A 138 -3.07 -10.86 7.56
C LYS A 138 -1.57 -11.18 7.39
N GLY A 139 -0.77 -10.82 8.39
CA GLY A 139 0.69 -11.02 8.39
C GLY A 139 1.48 -9.96 7.62
N PHE A 140 0.82 -8.97 7.03
CA PHE A 140 1.48 -7.87 6.36
C PHE A 140 2.02 -6.85 7.36
N PHE A 141 3.25 -6.36 7.12
CA PHE A 141 3.91 -5.37 7.95
C PHE A 141 3.75 -3.98 7.34
N VAL A 142 3.39 -3.00 8.18
CA VAL A 142 3.37 -1.58 7.81
C VAL A 142 4.33 -0.80 8.70
N SER A 143 4.88 0.28 8.16
CA SER A 143 5.63 1.27 8.95
C SER A 143 4.87 2.59 8.96
N PHE A 144 4.82 3.22 10.13
CA PHE A 144 4.24 4.55 10.31
C PHE A 144 5.08 5.35 11.30
N LYS A 145 4.94 6.67 11.24
CA LYS A 145 5.65 7.60 12.11
C LYS A 145 4.67 8.20 13.11
N ILE A 146 5.15 8.33 14.35
CA ILE A 146 4.46 8.91 15.50
C ILE A 146 5.22 10.16 15.92
#